data_AF-A0A8A1LSE2-F1
#
_entry.id   AF-A0A8A1LSE2-F1
#
_cell.length_a   1.000
_cell.length_b   1.000
_cell.length_c   1.000
_cell.angle_alpha   90.00
_cell.angle_beta   90.00
_cell.angle_gamma   90.00
#
_symmetry.space_group_name_H-M   'P 1'
#
loop_
_entity.id
_entity.type
_entity.pdbx_description
1 polymer ?
#
loop_
_entity_poly.entity_id
_entity_poly.type
_entity_poly.pdbx_seq_one_letter_code
_entity_poly.pdbx_strand_id
1 'polypeptide(L)'
;MERLPGRNLVNFGDLPMSQRDQVRLAFAKTIREFYALKFMHNDPDRRNLMWDPEKKKRYIIDLEDACQRGDKRAPRRFIPALDFRFWGVAGPGINCNSSGLDPMVPYGF
;
A
#
# COMPACT_ATOMS: atom_id res chain seq x y z
N MET A 1 0.25 -3.40 -21.99
CA MET A 1 0.45 -3.77 -20.57
C MET A 1 0.11 -5.24 -20.40
N GLU A 2 0.95 -6.00 -19.71
CA GLU A 2 0.67 -7.39 -19.35
C GLU A 2 -0.48 -7.45 -18.33
N ARG A 3 -1.38 -8.43 -18.45
CA ARG A 3 -2.46 -8.63 -17.48
C ARG A 3 -1.88 -9.25 -16.22
N LEU A 4 -1.79 -8.46 -15.16
CA LEU A 4 -1.29 -8.95 -13.87
C LEU A 4 -2.35 -9.82 -13.17
N PRO A 5 -1.92 -10.88 -12.46
CA PRO A 5 -2.80 -11.66 -11.61
C PRO A 5 -3.17 -10.89 -10.33
N GLY A 6 -4.34 -11.19 -9.78
CA GLY A 6 -4.80 -10.64 -8.51
C GLY A 6 -5.97 -9.67 -8.65
N ARG A 7 -6.31 -9.02 -7.53
CA ARG A 7 -7.39 -8.06 -7.44
C ARG A 7 -6.86 -6.64 -7.27
N ASN A 8 -7.52 -5.69 -7.91
CA ASN A 8 -7.34 -4.28 -7.62
C ASN A 8 -7.86 -3.97 -6.20
N LEU A 9 -7.23 -3.04 -5.49
CA LEU A 9 -7.58 -2.69 -4.10
C LEU A 9 -8.53 -1.48 -3.97
N VAL A 10 -9.21 -1.03 -5.02
CA VAL A 10 -10.29 -0.01 -4.93
C VAL A 10 -11.30 -0.36 -3.81
N ASN A 11 -11.72 -1.62 -3.71
CA ASN A 11 -12.63 -2.12 -2.68
C ASN A 11 -11.90 -2.67 -1.45
N PHE A 12 -10.75 -2.09 -1.08
CA PHE A 12 -9.96 -2.55 0.06
C PHE A 12 -10.78 -2.65 1.35
N GLY A 13 -11.69 -1.71 1.61
CA GLY A 13 -12.51 -1.66 2.83
C GLY A 13 -13.49 -2.84 3.00
N ASP A 14 -13.86 -3.51 1.91
CA ASP A 14 -14.80 -4.63 1.89
C ASP A 14 -14.13 -5.94 2.33
N LEU A 15 -12.79 -5.93 2.39
CA LEU A 15 -12.02 -7.11 2.74
C LEU A 15 -12.12 -7.41 4.24
N PRO A 16 -12.21 -8.70 4.63
CA PRO A 16 -12.06 -9.10 6.03
C PRO A 16 -10.76 -8.56 6.61
N MET A 17 -10.75 -8.24 7.91
CA MET A 17 -9.58 -7.65 8.57
C MET A 17 -8.31 -8.50 8.35
N SER A 18 -8.40 -9.82 8.47
CA SER A 18 -7.26 -10.73 8.24
C SER A 18 -6.66 -10.62 6.84
N GLN A 19 -7.49 -10.42 5.81
CA GLN A 19 -7.00 -10.18 4.46
C GLN A 19 -6.41 -8.78 4.31
N ARG A 20 -6.96 -7.77 5.00
CA ARG A 20 -6.40 -6.42 4.99
C ARG A 20 -5.04 -6.36 5.68
N ASP A 21 -4.86 -7.08 6.79
CA ASP A 21 -3.57 -7.18 7.48
C ASP A 21 -2.54 -7.85 6.59
N GLN A 22 -2.94 -8.94 5.92
CA GLN A 22 -2.11 -9.50 4.86
C GLN A 22 -1.78 -8.40 3.86
N VAL A 23 -2.77 -7.69 3.27
CA VAL A 23 -2.67 -6.55 2.32
C VAL A 23 -1.81 -5.37 2.80
N ARG A 24 -1.60 -5.20 4.10
CA ARG A 24 -0.63 -4.23 4.64
C ARG A 24 0.78 -4.79 4.70
N LEU A 25 0.97 -6.05 5.09
CA LEU A 25 2.30 -6.66 5.28
C LEU A 25 3.16 -6.71 4.00
N ALA A 26 2.72 -7.41 2.96
CA ALA A 26 3.36 -7.32 1.64
C ALA A 26 3.35 -5.92 0.96
N PHE A 27 2.53 -4.94 1.39
CA PHE A 27 2.56 -3.58 0.84
C PHE A 27 3.73 -2.87 1.48
N ALA A 28 3.86 -2.97 2.80
CA ALA A 28 5.05 -2.53 3.52
C ALA A 28 6.33 -3.14 2.93
N LYS A 29 6.32 -4.42 2.51
CA LYS A 29 7.45 -5.02 1.78
C LYS A 29 7.68 -4.36 0.42
N THR A 30 6.65 -4.28 -0.42
CA THR A 30 6.73 -3.75 -1.79
C THR A 30 7.14 -2.27 -1.81
N ILE A 31 6.56 -1.43 -0.95
CA ILE A 31 6.86 0.00 -0.89
C ILE A 31 8.27 0.27 -0.36
N ARG A 32 8.77 -0.58 0.55
CA ARG A 32 10.17 -0.52 1.00
C ARG A 32 11.14 -0.82 -0.13
N GLU A 33 10.83 -1.83 -0.95
CA GLU A 33 11.64 -2.15 -2.14
C GLU A 33 11.59 -1.01 -3.16
N PHE A 34 10.39 -0.48 -3.44
CA PHE A 34 10.19 0.66 -4.35
C PHE A 34 10.98 1.91 -3.90
N TYR A 35 10.92 2.24 -2.61
CA TYR A 35 11.68 3.37 -2.06
C TYR A 35 13.18 3.10 -1.99
N ALA A 36 13.62 1.87 -1.72
CA ALA A 36 15.04 1.50 -1.74
C ALA A 36 15.66 1.69 -3.12
N LEU A 37 14.89 1.46 -4.18
CA LEU A 37 15.23 1.78 -5.57
C LEU A 37 15.13 3.28 -5.92
N LYS A 38 14.85 4.12 -4.92
CA LYS A 38 14.68 5.58 -5.02
C LYS A 38 13.50 6.02 -5.88
N PHE A 39 12.54 5.16 -6.14
CA PHE A 39 11.30 5.56 -6.79
C PHE A 39 10.33 6.22 -5.80
N MET A 40 9.53 7.14 -6.32
CA MET A 40 8.37 7.73 -5.66
C MET A 40 7.21 7.72 -6.64
N HIS A 41 6.00 7.61 -6.11
CA HIS A 41 4.76 7.69 -6.88
C HIS A 41 4.05 8.99 -6.50
N ASN A 42 3.72 9.83 -7.47
CA ASN A 42 3.07 11.12 -7.18
C ASN A 42 1.55 11.00 -7.07
N ASP A 43 0.95 9.93 -7.62
CA ASP A 43 -0.46 9.55 -7.41
C ASP A 43 -0.59 8.29 -6.51
N PRO A 44 -0.26 8.35 -5.20
CA PRO A 44 -0.46 7.20 -4.32
C PRO A 44 -1.95 7.00 -4.07
N ASP A 45 -2.49 5.87 -4.53
CA ASP A 45 -3.86 5.47 -4.26
C ASP A 45 -3.97 3.93 -4.33
N ARG A 46 -4.93 3.35 -3.62
CA ARG A 46 -5.20 1.89 -3.62
C ARG A 46 -5.62 1.37 -5.00
N ARG A 47 -6.13 2.22 -5.89
CA ARG A 47 -6.38 1.89 -7.31
C ARG A 47 -5.11 1.54 -8.06
N ASN A 48 -3.96 2.05 -7.60
CA ASN A 48 -2.64 1.79 -8.15
C ASN A 48 -1.95 0.61 -7.43
N LEU A 49 -2.73 -0.19 -6.69
CA LEU A 49 -2.25 -1.40 -6.02
C LEU A 49 -3.03 -2.63 -6.49
N MET A 50 -2.28 -3.70 -6.77
CA MET A 50 -2.81 -5.02 -7.05
C MET A 50 -2.33 -6.03 -6.02
N TRP A 51 -3.23 -6.91 -5.58
CA TRP A 51 -2.95 -7.96 -4.61
C TRP A 51 -3.24 -9.33 -5.19
N ASP A 52 -2.21 -10.18 -5.26
CA ASP A 52 -2.32 -11.60 -5.54
C ASP A 52 -2.30 -12.38 -4.21
N PRO A 53 -3.46 -12.89 -3.73
CA PRO A 53 -3.53 -13.64 -2.49
C PRO A 53 -2.84 -15.00 -2.54
N GLU A 54 -2.78 -15.65 -3.71
CA GLU A 54 -2.19 -16.98 -3.87
C GLU A 54 -0.67 -16.91 -3.71
N LYS A 55 -0.05 -15.97 -4.43
CA LYS A 55 1.40 -15.75 -4.37
C LYS A 55 1.83 -14.90 -3.18
N LYS A 56 0.87 -14.37 -2.43
CA LYS A 56 1.06 -13.36 -1.40
C LYS A 56 1.92 -12.18 -1.89
N LYS A 57 1.74 -11.77 -3.16
CA LYS A 57 2.51 -10.70 -3.81
C LYS A 57 1.67 -9.46 -4.06
N ARG A 58 2.31 -8.30 -3.94
CA ARG A 58 1.71 -7.00 -4.23
C ARG A 58 2.45 -6.34 -5.38
N TYR A 59 1.70 -5.62 -6.19
CA TYR A 59 2.21 -4.87 -7.32
C TYR A 59 1.77 -3.43 -7.17
N ILE A 60 2.73 -2.50 -7.30
CA ILE A 60 2.43 -1.09 -7.58
C ILE A 60 2.30 -1.02 -9.09
N ILE A 61 1.12 -0.61 -9.57
CA ILE A 61 0.80 -0.48 -10.99
C ILE A 61 0.69 1.00 -11.35
N ASP A 62 0.47 1.27 -12.63
CA ASP A 62 0.27 2.63 -13.13
C ASP A 62 1.45 3.58 -12.87
N LEU A 63 2.64 3.17 -13.30
CA LEU A 63 3.90 3.86 -13.02
C LEU A 63 4.13 5.11 -13.89
N GLU A 64 3.12 5.61 -14.62
CA GLU A 64 3.28 6.78 -15.49
C GLU A 64 3.60 8.06 -14.71
N ASP A 65 3.16 8.13 -13.44
CA ASP A 65 3.47 9.23 -12.52
C ASP A 65 4.45 8.79 -11.40
N ALA A 66 5.27 7.77 -11.72
CA ALA A 66 6.40 7.38 -10.89
C ALA A 66 7.69 8.07 -11.35
N CYS A 67 8.47 8.59 -10.40
CA CYS A 67 9.75 9.22 -10.67
C CYS A 67 10.86 8.60 -9.83
N GLN A 68 12.04 8.42 -10.44
CA GLN A 68 13.24 8.04 -9.71
C GLN A 68 13.92 9.31 -9.18
N ARG A 69 14.25 9.34 -7.89
CA ARG A 69 15.06 10.41 -7.31
C ARG A 69 16.52 10.22 -7.74
N GLY A 70 17.19 11.32 -8.08
CA GLY A 70 18.60 11.29 -8.47
C GLY A 70 19.53 10.68 -7.43
N ASP A 71 20.67 10.16 -7.89
CA ASP A 71 21.54 9.27 -7.11
C ASP A 71 22.05 9.84 -5.77
N LYS A 72 22.21 11.16 -5.69
CA LYS A 72 22.71 11.83 -4.49
C LYS A 72 21.68 11.92 -3.36
N ARG A 73 20.40 11.61 -3.62
CA ARG A 73 19.34 11.64 -2.59
C ARG A 73 19.23 10.29 -1.89
N ALA A 74 19.11 10.32 -0.57
CA ALA A 74 18.78 9.14 0.20
C ALA A 74 17.41 8.57 -0.22
N PRO A 75 17.26 7.23 -0.24
CA PRO A 75 15.97 6.56 -0.34
C PRO A 75 14.94 7.13 0.64
N ARG A 76 13.68 7.20 0.23
CA ARG A 76 12.59 7.54 1.15
C ARG A 76 12.45 6.41 2.17
N ARG A 77 12.22 6.75 3.45
CA ARG A 77 11.89 5.75 4.47
C ARG A 77 10.40 5.46 4.44
N PHE A 78 10.04 4.19 4.56
CA PHE A 78 8.65 3.80 4.82
C PHE A 78 8.24 4.23 6.24
N ILE A 79 7.16 4.99 6.33
CA ILE A 79 6.53 5.49 7.56
C ILE A 79 5.10 4.94 7.58
N PRO A 80 4.82 3.86 8.32
CA PRO A 80 3.53 3.16 8.27
C PRO A 80 2.31 4.08 8.42
N ALA A 81 2.38 5.01 9.38
CA ALA A 81 1.27 5.92 9.67
C ALA A 81 0.96 6.91 8.54
N LEU A 82 1.93 7.23 7.68
CA LEU A 82 1.72 8.10 6.51
C LEU A 82 1.46 7.27 5.25
N ASP A 83 2.30 6.29 4.97
CA ASP A 83 2.24 5.52 3.74
C ASP A 83 0.95 4.69 3.64
N PHE A 84 0.47 4.10 4.74
CA PHE A 84 -0.82 3.40 4.69
C PHE A 84 -1.99 4.37 4.39
N ARG A 85 -1.95 5.59 4.92
CA ARG A 85 -3.00 6.59 4.67
C ARG A 85 -2.95 7.11 3.25
N PHE A 86 -1.78 7.54 2.78
CA PHE A 86 -1.61 8.06 1.42
C PHE A 86 -1.99 7.03 0.37
N TRP A 87 -1.66 5.76 0.57
CA TRP A 87 -2.01 4.70 -0.37
C TRP A 87 -3.42 4.12 -0.16
N GLY A 88 -4.25 4.71 0.72
CA GLY A 88 -5.62 4.26 0.93
C GLY A 88 -5.76 2.84 1.50
N VAL A 89 -4.71 2.33 2.15
CA VAL A 89 -4.68 1.01 2.83
C VAL A 89 -4.68 1.14 4.36
N ALA A 90 -5.00 2.34 4.85
CA ALA A 90 -5.37 2.62 6.23
C ALA A 90 -6.90 2.56 6.39
N GLY A 91 -7.35 2.19 7.59
CA GLY A 91 -8.73 2.30 8.01
C GLY A 91 -9.33 0.96 8.45
N PRO A 92 -10.37 1.02 9.31
CA PRO A 92 -11.15 -0.16 9.70
C PRO A 92 -11.91 -0.73 8.49
N GLY A 93 -12.48 -1.91 8.67
CA GLY A 93 -13.33 -2.51 7.64
C GLY A 93 -14.67 -1.80 7.65
N ILE A 94 -15.44 -1.96 6.58
CA ILE A 94 -16.87 -1.73 6.70
C ILE A 94 -17.38 -2.62 7.86
N ASN A 95 -17.97 -2.01 8.88
CA ASN A 95 -18.50 -2.65 10.10
C ASN A 95 -17.49 -3.13 11.17
N CYS A 96 -16.33 -2.49 11.36
CA CYS A 96 -15.60 -2.71 12.62
C CYS A 96 -16.25 -1.90 13.76
N ASN A 97 -16.94 -2.59 14.67
CA ASN A 97 -17.54 -2.07 15.91
C ASN A 97 -16.55 -1.39 16.87
N SER A 98 -15.27 -1.30 16.49
CA SER A 98 -14.18 -0.66 17.22
C SER A 98 -13.95 0.76 16.70
N SER A 99 -14.89 1.67 16.95
CA SER A 99 -14.69 3.14 17.02
C SER A 99 -13.85 3.82 15.93
N GLY A 100 -13.74 3.25 14.73
CA GLY A 100 -12.98 3.84 13.62
C GLY A 100 -11.45 3.61 13.61
N LEU A 101 -10.86 2.91 14.59
CA LEU A 101 -9.40 2.74 14.67
C LEU A 101 -8.92 1.45 13.97
N ASP A 102 -7.86 1.57 13.18
CA ASP A 102 -7.17 0.48 12.46
C ASP A 102 -5.95 0.01 13.27
N PRO A 103 -5.97 -1.21 13.84
CA PRO A 103 -4.91 -1.67 14.75
C PRO A 103 -3.53 -1.78 14.09
N MET A 104 -3.46 -1.81 12.76
CA MET A 104 -2.20 -1.87 12.02
C MET A 104 -1.63 -0.49 11.67
N VAL A 105 -2.35 0.59 12.01
CA VAL A 105 -1.94 1.97 11.74
C VAL A 105 -1.53 2.62 13.06
N PRO A 106 -0.28 3.07 13.21
CA PRO A 106 0.10 3.87 14.38
C PRO A 106 -0.67 5.20 14.41
N TYR A 107 -1.20 5.55 15.59
CA TYR A 107 -1.90 6.80 15.86
C TYR A 107 -1.16 7.59 16.95
N GLY A 108 -1.14 8.93 16.83
CA GLY A 108 -0.37 9.83 17.69
C GLY A 108 0.96 10.23 17.05
N PHE A 109 1.06 11.49 16.65
CA PHE A 109 2.30 12.17 16.26
C PHE A 109 2.47 13.38 17.16
#